data_AF-A0A1H1CXQ2-F1
#
_entry.id   AF-A0A1H1CXQ2-F1
#
_cell.length_a   1.000
_cell.length_b   1.000
_cell.length_c   1.000
_cell.angle_alpha   90.00
_cell.angle_beta   90.00
_cell.angle_gamma   90.00
#
_symmetry.space_group_name_H-M   'P 1'
#
loop_
_entity.id
_entity.type
_entity.pdbx_description
1 polymer ?
#
loop_
_entity_poly.entity_id
_entity_poly.type
_entity_poly.pdbx_seq_one_letter_code
_entity_poly.pdbx_strand_id
1 'polypeptide(L)'
;MPEQRRIGYRWNLRALMAKHNLWKTTELMPLLKSRGINLSESQVYRLVTATPERIPARTFAALCDILDCTPNDLFEPFVEMRAAATADAPRRSEDLGIQPGNPIAKRIRLVTPRTVSRPRKPEDPTRWPVPCSRCGQHHQTVARWPDGGVCGYCYQQAKRTRGICACGHEGVLPGLIDTQPACRRCSGIRLNVDCRTCGAEDELHSGGRCWTCVLGNVVDGLLTDPATGSIANDLIPLAAALKSMKRANSGLTWIRQKHVTAFLRNLAVAPAITHETFDGLPDSRTREYVRGLLIEHGVLPRRDELRMRYDNWATQALERVSDLQNREVIRRYIRWHHQRRMNHMDEVSRGTFLRAKQEVTVAIDLLNWLTGHGIKLPELQQSHLDVWQAEGPTTRRIAERFLKWAIKTKAAPAGLAILPHRRGTSPKLDKTGQDEALNKVLQLDGLDVRDRAAAILILVFGQQAENIARLTWDDVTITEDLVTIRLGTIQIALPDPLDLPWRELAENPGHNLTASHPSTNWVFRGIAPGRHIDPGHLTVRLSRLFSTRAARLGTLHELTKLAPVAIIADALGYSPVTIERHATDSAAAYAQYIAAARTSRRNAPHV
;
A
#
# COMPACT_ATOMS: atom_id res chain seq x y z
N MET A 1 -33.18 14.84 -32.72
CA MET A 1 -32.02 15.14 -31.86
C MET A 1 -31.69 13.88 -31.05
N PRO A 2 -30.42 13.49 -30.88
CA PRO A 2 -30.08 12.32 -30.07
C PRO A 2 -30.40 12.62 -28.59
N GLU A 3 -31.23 11.77 -27.99
CA GLU A 3 -31.66 11.87 -26.59
C GLU A 3 -30.79 10.95 -25.72
N GLN A 4 -30.16 11.49 -24.69
CA GLN A 4 -29.55 10.65 -23.65
C GLN A 4 -30.65 10.15 -22.71
N ARG A 5 -30.82 8.83 -22.63
CA ARG A 5 -31.86 8.18 -21.82
C ARG A 5 -31.25 7.66 -20.52
N ARG A 6 -31.61 8.27 -19.40
CA ARG A 6 -31.37 7.69 -18.07
C ARG A 6 -32.50 6.69 -17.80
N ILE A 7 -32.17 5.44 -17.46
CA ILE A 7 -33.14 4.36 -17.26
C ILE A 7 -33.27 4.06 -15.77
N GLY A 8 -34.50 4.12 -15.26
CA GLY A 8 -34.89 3.56 -13.95
C GLY A 8 -35.75 2.31 -14.15
N TYR A 9 -36.26 1.73 -13.07
CA TYR A 9 -37.20 0.60 -13.16
C TYR A 9 -38.22 0.62 -12.03
N ARG A 10 -39.40 0.07 -12.29
CA ARG A 10 -40.43 -0.17 -11.28
C ARG A 10 -40.31 -1.61 -10.80
N TRP A 11 -40.35 -1.76 -9.49
CA TRP A 11 -40.34 -3.05 -8.83
C TRP A 11 -41.77 -3.41 -8.39
N ASN A 12 -42.39 -4.36 -9.08
CA ASN A 12 -43.82 -4.63 -8.97
C ASN A 12 -44.17 -5.78 -8.02
N LEU A 13 -43.21 -6.26 -7.22
CA LEU A 13 -43.38 -7.45 -6.40
C LEU A 13 -44.62 -7.40 -5.50
N ARG A 14 -44.87 -6.27 -4.82
CA ARG A 14 -46.04 -6.14 -3.93
C ARG A 14 -47.36 -6.24 -4.71
N ALA A 15 -47.44 -5.66 -5.90
CA ALA A 15 -48.65 -5.72 -6.72
C ALA A 15 -48.90 -7.14 -7.25
N LEU A 16 -47.84 -7.83 -7.66
CA LEU A 16 -47.91 -9.22 -8.09
C LEU A 16 -48.26 -10.17 -6.94
N MET A 17 -47.72 -9.94 -5.74
CA MET A 17 -48.12 -10.69 -4.54
C MET A 17 -49.63 -10.56 -4.27
N ALA A 18 -50.18 -9.34 -4.33
CA ALA A 18 -51.60 -9.10 -4.13
C ALA A 18 -52.47 -9.81 -5.19
N LYS A 19 -52.04 -9.82 -6.46
CA LYS A 19 -52.71 -10.55 -7.54
C LYS A 19 -52.76 -12.07 -7.30
N HIS A 20 -51.79 -12.60 -6.56
CA HIS A 20 -51.71 -14.01 -6.16
C HIS A 20 -52.24 -14.28 -4.74
N ASN A 21 -53.05 -13.37 -4.18
CA ASN A 21 -53.63 -13.46 -2.83
C ASN A 21 -52.59 -13.57 -1.70
N LEU A 22 -51.36 -13.08 -1.92
CA LEU A 22 -50.33 -12.95 -0.90
C LEU A 22 -50.32 -11.50 -0.39
N TRP A 23 -50.85 -11.30 0.82
CA TRP A 23 -51.03 -9.97 1.40
C TRP A 23 -49.97 -9.63 2.45
N LYS A 24 -49.25 -10.65 2.97
CA LYS A 24 -48.22 -10.48 4.00
C LYS A 24 -46.87 -11.00 3.52
N THR A 25 -45.79 -10.32 3.94
CA THR A 25 -44.41 -10.74 3.65
C THR A 25 -44.08 -12.12 4.23
N THR A 26 -44.74 -12.49 5.33
CA THR A 26 -44.61 -13.80 5.97
C THR A 26 -45.18 -14.95 5.14
N GLU A 27 -46.10 -14.67 4.20
CA GLU A 27 -46.68 -15.68 3.30
C GLU A 27 -45.73 -16.01 2.13
N LEU A 28 -44.86 -15.06 1.75
CA LEU A 28 -43.85 -15.26 0.70
C LEU A 28 -42.63 -16.07 1.19
N MET A 29 -42.30 -15.99 2.47
CA MET A 29 -41.17 -16.68 3.08
C MET A 29 -41.16 -18.21 2.86
N PRO A 30 -42.24 -18.96 3.15
CA PRO A 30 -42.25 -20.41 2.93
C PRO A 30 -42.16 -20.77 1.44
N LEU A 31 -42.72 -19.95 0.54
CA LEU A 31 -42.66 -20.15 -0.90
C LEU A 31 -41.24 -19.97 -1.45
N LEU A 32 -40.51 -18.96 -0.99
CA LEU A 32 -39.09 -18.78 -1.29
C LEU A 32 -38.25 -19.94 -0.75
N LYS A 33 -38.53 -20.39 0.48
CA LYS A 33 -37.83 -21.51 1.10
C LYS A 33 -38.02 -22.82 0.33
N SER A 34 -39.22 -23.07 -0.21
CA SER A 34 -39.51 -24.24 -1.07
C SER A 34 -38.66 -24.30 -2.35
N ARG A 35 -38.10 -23.16 -2.78
CA ARG A 35 -37.22 -23.02 -3.97
C ARG A 35 -35.75 -22.85 -3.59
N GLY A 36 -35.39 -23.19 -2.35
CA GLY A 36 -34.02 -23.12 -1.85
C GLY A 36 -33.53 -21.71 -1.53
N ILE A 37 -34.43 -20.72 -1.48
CA ILE A 37 -34.09 -19.32 -1.15
C ILE A 37 -34.38 -19.05 0.33
N ASN A 38 -33.32 -19.08 1.14
CA ASN A 38 -33.40 -18.79 2.58
C ASN A 38 -33.09 -17.31 2.84
N LEU A 39 -34.14 -16.49 2.99
CA LEU A 39 -34.04 -15.08 3.36
C LEU A 39 -34.60 -14.85 4.77
N SER A 40 -34.00 -13.93 5.53
CA SER A 40 -34.55 -13.47 6.81
C SER A 40 -35.85 -12.69 6.59
N GLU A 41 -36.68 -12.61 7.63
CA GLU A 41 -37.92 -11.82 7.59
C GLU A 41 -37.67 -10.35 7.22
N SER A 42 -36.57 -9.76 7.71
CA SER A 42 -36.14 -8.40 7.35
C SER A 42 -35.65 -8.26 5.90
N GLN A 43 -35.13 -9.33 5.29
CA GLN A 43 -34.77 -9.35 3.87
C GLN A 43 -36.01 -9.45 2.98
N VAL A 44 -36.96 -10.33 3.33
CA VAL A 44 -38.23 -10.44 2.59
C VAL A 44 -39.06 -9.17 2.72
N TYR A 45 -39.11 -8.57 3.92
CA TYR A 45 -39.77 -7.28 4.12
C TYR A 45 -39.18 -6.19 3.23
N ARG A 46 -37.85 -6.04 3.18
CA ARG A 46 -37.19 -5.07 2.29
C ARG A 46 -37.43 -5.37 0.82
N LEU A 47 -37.41 -6.65 0.43
CA LEU A 47 -37.66 -7.09 -0.94
C LEU A 47 -39.06 -6.70 -1.43
N VAL A 48 -40.06 -6.73 -0.56
CA VAL A 48 -41.45 -6.37 -0.88
C VAL A 48 -41.73 -4.87 -0.73
N THR A 49 -41.04 -4.18 0.18
CA THR A 49 -41.36 -2.79 0.56
C THR A 49 -40.49 -1.73 -0.10
N ALA A 50 -39.30 -2.09 -0.58
CA ALA A 50 -38.33 -1.19 -1.20
C ALA A 50 -37.95 -1.65 -2.62
N THR A 51 -37.45 -0.72 -3.43
CA THR A 51 -36.90 -1.01 -4.76
C THR A 51 -35.46 -1.52 -4.60
N PRO A 52 -35.16 -2.79 -4.92
CA PRO A 52 -33.89 -3.42 -4.58
C PRO A 52 -32.79 -3.17 -5.62
N GLU A 53 -31.75 -2.39 -5.27
CA GLU A 53 -30.62 -2.12 -6.19
C GLU A 53 -29.84 -3.38 -6.63
N ARG A 54 -29.90 -4.46 -5.85
CA ARG A 54 -29.29 -5.75 -6.16
C ARG A 54 -30.18 -6.90 -5.72
N ILE A 55 -30.46 -7.83 -6.61
CA ILE A 55 -31.16 -9.09 -6.31
C ILE A 55 -30.35 -10.24 -6.93
N PRO A 56 -30.05 -11.31 -6.17
CA PRO A 56 -29.47 -12.52 -6.75
C PRO A 56 -30.38 -13.09 -7.84
N ALA A 57 -29.82 -13.45 -8.99
CA ALA A 57 -30.60 -13.97 -10.12
C ALA A 57 -31.47 -15.18 -9.75
N ARG A 58 -31.01 -16.05 -8.83
CA ARG A 58 -31.81 -17.16 -8.30
C ARG A 58 -33.05 -16.72 -7.52
N THR A 59 -32.93 -15.65 -6.71
CA THR A 59 -34.07 -15.07 -5.99
C THR A 59 -35.04 -14.43 -6.98
N PHE A 60 -34.54 -13.73 -8.00
CA PHE A 60 -35.37 -13.13 -9.05
C PHE A 60 -36.15 -14.18 -9.84
N ALA A 61 -35.48 -15.26 -10.28
CA ALA A 61 -36.12 -16.38 -10.97
C ALA A 61 -37.15 -17.09 -10.07
N ALA A 62 -36.84 -17.28 -8.79
CA ALA A 62 -37.77 -17.88 -7.84
C ALA A 62 -39.03 -17.02 -7.64
N LEU A 63 -38.92 -15.69 -7.63
CA LEU A 63 -40.09 -14.81 -7.55
C LEU A 63 -40.97 -14.90 -8.80
N CYS A 64 -40.36 -14.96 -9.99
CA CYS A 64 -41.08 -15.16 -11.25
C CYS A 64 -41.84 -16.48 -11.25
N ASP A 65 -41.23 -17.57 -10.76
CA ASP A 65 -41.85 -18.88 -10.65
C ASP A 65 -42.95 -18.95 -9.56
N ILE A 66 -42.76 -18.30 -8.41
CA ILE A 66 -43.78 -18.24 -7.33
C ILE A 66 -45.04 -17.50 -7.78
N LEU A 67 -44.85 -16.41 -8.53
CA LEU A 67 -45.91 -15.48 -8.92
C LEU A 67 -46.37 -15.69 -10.36
N ASP A 68 -45.97 -16.79 -11.00
CA ASP A 68 -46.30 -17.13 -12.39
C ASP A 68 -46.23 -15.91 -13.34
N CYS A 69 -45.11 -15.19 -13.28
CA CYS A 69 -44.93 -13.92 -13.99
C CYS A 69 -43.60 -13.88 -14.75
N THR A 70 -43.52 -13.03 -15.76
CA THR A 70 -42.29 -12.82 -16.52
C THR A 70 -41.37 -11.83 -15.81
N PRO A 71 -40.06 -11.82 -16.13
CA PRO A 71 -39.14 -10.81 -15.64
C PRO A 71 -39.62 -9.36 -15.83
N ASN A 72 -40.31 -9.07 -16.94
CA ASN A 72 -40.79 -7.72 -17.25
C ASN A 72 -42.03 -7.32 -16.43
N ASP A 73 -42.80 -8.29 -15.94
CA ASP A 73 -43.91 -8.02 -15.03
C ASP A 73 -43.40 -7.61 -13.65
N LEU A 74 -42.32 -8.25 -13.20
CA LEU A 74 -41.68 -8.03 -11.90
C LEU A 74 -40.77 -6.79 -11.90
N PHE A 75 -40.07 -6.56 -13.02
CA PHE A 75 -39.12 -5.49 -13.26
C PHE A 75 -39.49 -4.75 -14.55
N GLU A 76 -40.10 -3.57 -14.42
CA GLU A 76 -40.52 -2.76 -15.57
C GLU A 76 -39.55 -1.59 -15.76
N PRO A 77 -38.63 -1.63 -16.74
CA PRO A 77 -37.72 -0.53 -16.99
C PRO A 77 -38.46 0.67 -17.59
N PHE A 78 -38.17 1.87 -17.11
CA PHE A 78 -38.72 3.12 -17.66
C PHE A 78 -37.62 4.17 -17.84
N VAL A 79 -37.85 5.13 -18.73
CA VAL A 79 -36.90 6.22 -18.97
C VAL A 79 -37.16 7.34 -17.95
N GLU A 80 -36.23 7.57 -17.03
CA GLU A 80 -36.30 8.59 -15.98
C GLU A 80 -36.12 10.02 -16.53
N MET A 81 -35.21 10.21 -17.48
CA MET A 81 -34.96 11.52 -18.11
C MET A 81 -34.53 11.35 -19.56
N ARG A 82 -35.04 12.24 -20.42
CA ARG A 82 -34.52 12.49 -21.78
C ARG A 82 -33.83 13.84 -21.76
N ALA A 83 -32.51 13.86 -21.86
CA ALA A 83 -31.74 15.10 -21.97
C ALA A 83 -31.25 15.29 -23.42
N ALA A 84 -31.10 16.54 -23.84
CA ALA A 84 -30.39 16.87 -25.07
C ALA A 84 -28.90 16.51 -24.90
N ALA A 85 -28.33 15.76 -25.85
CA ALA A 85 -26.95 15.30 -25.78
C ALA A 85 -25.94 16.45 -25.62
N THR A 86 -24.99 16.29 -24.68
CA THR A 86 -23.77 17.12 -24.62
C THR A 86 -22.84 16.77 -25.79
N ALA A 87 -21.95 17.70 -26.15
CA ALA A 87 -21.20 17.70 -27.42
C ALA A 87 -20.35 16.44 -27.70
N ASP A 88 -20.04 15.63 -26.69
CA ASP A 88 -19.16 14.45 -26.79
C ASP A 88 -19.89 13.10 -26.64
N ALA A 89 -21.23 13.05 -26.67
CA ALA A 89 -21.95 11.78 -26.69
C ALA A 89 -22.06 11.22 -28.13
N PRO A 90 -21.69 9.94 -28.39
CA PRO A 90 -21.80 9.34 -29.72
C PRO A 90 -23.26 9.32 -30.20
N ARG A 91 -23.48 9.71 -31.45
CA ARG A 91 -24.81 10.10 -31.95
C ARG A 91 -25.66 8.91 -32.44
N ARG A 92 -25.07 7.74 -32.72
CA ARG A 92 -25.76 6.46 -33.03
C ARG A 92 -24.96 5.25 -32.53
N SER A 93 -25.62 4.11 -32.27
CA SER A 93 -24.95 2.83 -31.96
C SER A 93 -24.00 2.36 -33.05
N GLU A 94 -24.26 2.78 -34.30
CA GLU A 94 -23.48 2.49 -35.50
C GLU A 94 -22.12 3.22 -35.52
N ASP A 95 -21.97 4.34 -34.79
CA ASP A 95 -20.73 5.13 -34.72
C ASP A 95 -19.67 4.51 -33.78
N LEU A 96 -20.02 3.47 -33.01
CA LEU A 96 -19.09 2.67 -32.19
C LEU A 96 -18.40 1.55 -32.99
N GLY A 97 -18.73 1.38 -34.28
CA GLY A 97 -18.13 0.37 -35.15
C GLY A 97 -18.51 -1.08 -34.81
N ILE A 98 -19.63 -1.29 -34.11
CA ILE A 98 -20.09 -2.61 -33.67
C ILE A 98 -21.22 -3.08 -34.58
N GLN A 99 -20.95 -4.10 -35.40
CA GLN A 99 -21.96 -4.87 -36.15
C GLN A 99 -22.22 -6.19 -35.39
N PRO A 100 -23.49 -6.58 -35.13
CA PRO A 100 -23.79 -7.85 -34.47
C PRO A 100 -23.29 -9.04 -35.32
N GLY A 101 -22.41 -9.87 -34.76
CA GLY A 101 -21.95 -11.13 -35.39
C GLY A 101 -20.46 -11.20 -35.77
N ASN A 102 -19.67 -10.15 -35.58
CA ASN A 102 -18.20 -10.20 -35.78
C ASN A 102 -17.44 -10.26 -34.45
N PRO A 103 -16.43 -11.14 -34.29
CA PRO A 103 -15.64 -11.20 -33.06
C PRO A 103 -14.73 -9.97 -32.91
N ILE A 104 -14.80 -9.31 -31.75
CA ILE A 104 -14.09 -8.06 -31.36
C ILE A 104 -12.64 -8.36 -30.92
N ALA A 105 -11.93 -9.21 -31.67
CA ALA A 105 -10.54 -9.55 -31.34
C ALA A 105 -9.62 -9.27 -32.54
N LYS A 106 -9.30 -7.99 -32.75
CA LYS A 106 -8.03 -7.66 -33.42
C LYS A 106 -6.92 -8.06 -32.45
N ARG A 107 -6.14 -9.09 -32.83
CA ARG A 107 -4.95 -9.58 -32.10
C ARG A 107 -4.21 -8.41 -31.45
N ILE A 108 -4.23 -8.40 -30.13
CA ILE A 108 -3.46 -7.48 -29.30
C ILE A 108 -2.00 -7.66 -29.71
N ARG A 109 -1.40 -6.60 -30.26
CA ARG A 109 0.05 -6.52 -30.39
C ARG A 109 0.59 -6.29 -28.99
N LEU A 110 1.10 -7.35 -28.35
CA LEU A 110 1.76 -7.26 -27.06
C LEU A 110 2.94 -6.27 -27.17
N VAL A 111 2.75 -5.05 -26.68
CA VAL A 111 3.86 -4.16 -26.35
C VAL A 111 4.26 -4.51 -24.92
N THR A 112 5.37 -5.24 -24.78
CA THR A 112 5.96 -5.55 -23.47
C THR A 112 6.14 -4.30 -22.61
N PRO A 113 5.88 -4.35 -21.29
CA PRO A 113 6.05 -3.21 -20.41
C PRO A 113 7.50 -2.75 -20.41
N ARG A 114 7.72 -1.46 -20.72
CA ARG A 114 9.02 -0.81 -20.53
C ARG A 114 9.22 -0.64 -19.02
N THR A 115 9.81 -1.65 -18.37
CA THR A 115 10.56 -1.40 -17.15
C THR A 115 11.51 -0.24 -17.42
N VAL A 116 11.45 0.81 -16.58
CA VAL A 116 12.22 2.05 -16.78
C VAL A 116 13.71 1.73 -16.65
N SER A 117 14.26 1.24 -17.75
CA SER A 117 15.68 1.13 -18.01
C SER A 117 16.25 2.53 -17.98
N ARG A 118 17.49 2.68 -17.51
CA ARG A 118 18.24 3.94 -17.66
C ARG A 118 18.04 4.44 -19.11
N PRO A 119 17.62 5.70 -19.33
CA PRO A 119 17.33 6.18 -20.66
C PRO A 119 18.53 5.92 -21.56
N ARG A 120 18.27 5.39 -22.76
CA ARG A 120 19.32 5.18 -23.76
C ARG A 120 19.99 6.53 -24.00
N LYS A 121 21.30 6.52 -24.22
CA LYS A 121 21.96 7.73 -24.72
C LYS A 121 21.26 8.17 -26.02
N PRO A 122 21.20 9.48 -26.32
CA PRO A 122 20.78 9.97 -27.62
C PRO A 122 21.57 9.27 -28.73
N GLU A 123 20.93 9.04 -29.88
CA GLU A 123 21.63 8.52 -31.06
C GLU A 123 22.57 9.57 -31.66
N ASP A 124 23.60 9.11 -32.35
CA ASP A 124 24.62 9.96 -32.96
C ASP A 124 24.86 9.50 -34.41
N PRO A 125 24.08 10.01 -35.37
CA PRO A 125 24.20 9.65 -36.78
C PRO A 125 25.53 10.07 -37.40
N THR A 126 26.16 11.14 -36.89
CA THR A 126 27.47 11.61 -37.37
C THR A 126 28.57 10.62 -36.99
N ARG A 127 28.56 10.14 -35.74
CA ARG A 127 29.55 9.18 -35.26
C ARG A 127 29.28 7.76 -35.73
N TRP A 128 28.02 7.38 -35.87
CA TRP A 128 27.58 6.04 -36.28
C TRP A 128 26.63 6.11 -37.48
N PRO A 129 27.15 6.30 -38.70
CA PRO A 129 26.34 6.60 -39.88
C PRO A 129 25.45 5.46 -40.38
N VAL A 130 25.74 4.22 -39.98
CA VAL A 130 24.92 3.05 -40.33
C VAL A 130 23.96 2.75 -39.17
N PRO A 131 22.63 2.83 -39.37
CA PRO A 131 21.67 2.54 -38.32
C PRO A 131 21.68 1.06 -37.94
N CYS A 132 21.32 0.78 -36.69
CA CYS A 132 21.15 -0.60 -36.24
C CYS A 132 19.99 -1.28 -36.96
N SER A 133 20.24 -2.46 -37.53
CA SER A 133 19.23 -3.25 -38.26
C SER A 133 18.03 -3.69 -37.40
N ARG A 134 18.12 -3.61 -36.07
CA ARG A 134 17.02 -3.96 -35.15
C ARG A 134 16.21 -2.78 -34.66
N CYS A 135 16.86 -1.73 -34.19
CA CYS A 135 16.15 -0.58 -33.60
C CYS A 135 16.09 0.65 -34.50
N GLY A 136 16.77 0.63 -35.66
CA GLY A 136 16.85 1.77 -36.58
C GLY A 136 17.67 2.96 -36.07
N GLN A 137 18.19 2.89 -34.85
CA GLN A 137 18.91 4.00 -34.21
C GLN A 137 20.41 3.97 -34.49
N HIS A 138 21.04 5.14 -34.48
CA HIS A 138 22.46 5.34 -34.78
C HIS A 138 23.35 5.22 -33.52
N HIS A 139 23.72 3.98 -33.21
CA HIS A 139 24.59 3.62 -32.08
C HIS A 139 25.73 2.72 -32.54
N GLN A 140 26.81 2.63 -31.74
CA GLN A 140 27.95 1.76 -32.05
C GLN A 140 27.50 0.32 -32.33
N THR A 141 27.83 -0.19 -33.52
CA THR A 141 27.65 -1.58 -33.90
C THR A 141 28.67 -2.44 -33.16
N VAL A 142 28.20 -3.45 -32.41
CA VAL A 142 29.05 -4.34 -31.60
C VAL A 142 29.05 -5.78 -32.11
N ALA A 143 28.13 -6.12 -33.01
CA ALA A 143 28.03 -7.42 -33.65
C ALA A 143 27.44 -7.28 -35.05
N ARG A 144 27.81 -8.19 -35.95
CA ARG A 144 27.14 -8.40 -37.23
C ARG A 144 26.55 -9.81 -37.23
N TRP A 145 25.24 -9.89 -37.40
CA TRP A 145 24.46 -11.12 -37.41
C TRP A 145 23.75 -11.26 -38.77
N PRO A 146 23.09 -12.39 -39.06
CA PRO A 146 22.38 -12.57 -40.33
C PRO A 146 21.29 -11.52 -40.60
N ASP A 147 20.75 -10.87 -39.56
CA ASP A 147 19.82 -9.75 -39.63
C ASP A 147 20.50 -8.37 -39.75
N GLY A 148 21.84 -8.30 -39.83
CA GLY A 148 22.61 -7.09 -40.11
C GLY A 148 23.45 -6.55 -38.94
N GLY A 149 23.69 -5.24 -38.93
CA GLY A 149 24.51 -4.56 -37.92
C GLY A 149 23.72 -4.31 -36.63
N VAL A 150 24.22 -4.84 -35.51
CA VAL A 150 23.52 -4.79 -34.22
C VAL A 150 24.25 -3.88 -33.23
N CYS A 151 23.55 -2.88 -32.71
CA CYS A 151 24.12 -1.95 -31.73
C CYS A 151 24.22 -2.56 -30.34
N GLY A 152 25.02 -1.93 -29.46
CA GLY A 152 25.22 -2.37 -28.08
C GLY A 152 23.93 -2.62 -27.30
N TYR A 153 22.91 -1.77 -27.44
CA TYR A 153 21.63 -1.95 -26.74
C TYR A 153 20.86 -3.17 -27.25
N CYS A 154 20.75 -3.34 -28.56
CA CYS A 154 20.07 -4.47 -29.18
C CYS A 154 20.82 -5.79 -28.92
N TYR A 155 22.16 -5.75 -28.87
CA TYR A 155 22.99 -6.89 -28.51
C TYR A 155 22.75 -7.34 -27.05
N GLN A 156 22.61 -6.40 -26.11
CA GLN A 156 22.25 -6.74 -24.72
C GLN A 156 20.81 -7.22 -24.60
N GLN A 157 19.87 -6.61 -25.34
CA GLN A 157 18.48 -7.05 -25.37
C GLN A 157 18.35 -8.48 -25.90
N ALA A 158 19.08 -8.83 -26.96
CA ALA A 158 19.12 -10.17 -27.54
C ALA A 158 19.54 -11.23 -26.51
N LYS A 159 20.57 -10.94 -25.69
CA LYS A 159 21.03 -11.84 -24.62
C LYS A 159 20.02 -12.04 -23.48
N ARG A 160 19.08 -11.10 -23.32
CA ARG A 160 18.05 -11.11 -22.27
C ARG A 160 16.70 -11.61 -22.76
N THR A 161 16.53 -11.73 -24.07
CA THR A 161 15.28 -12.19 -24.66
C THR A 161 15.18 -13.69 -24.45
N ARG A 162 14.15 -14.11 -23.71
CA ARG A 162 13.87 -15.51 -23.42
C ARG A 162 12.47 -15.87 -23.91
N GLY A 163 12.28 -17.13 -24.25
CA GLY A 163 10.99 -17.66 -24.66
C GLY A 163 11.14 -19.02 -25.31
N ILE A 164 10.07 -19.43 -26.00
CA ILE A 164 10.02 -20.67 -26.75
C ILE A 164 10.12 -20.33 -28.24
N CYS A 165 11.15 -20.84 -28.90
CA CYS A 165 11.33 -20.72 -30.34
C CYS A 165 10.34 -21.63 -31.08
N ALA A 166 9.99 -21.31 -32.32
CA ALA A 166 9.13 -22.16 -33.17
C ALA A 166 9.64 -23.62 -33.32
N CYS A 167 10.94 -23.86 -33.14
CA CYS A 167 11.53 -25.21 -33.16
C CYS A 167 11.39 -25.97 -31.83
N GLY A 168 10.72 -25.40 -30.83
CA GLY A 168 10.55 -25.97 -29.48
C GLY A 168 11.68 -25.63 -28.50
N HIS A 169 12.73 -24.91 -28.92
CA HIS A 169 13.81 -24.48 -28.00
C HIS A 169 13.29 -23.47 -26.97
N GLU A 170 13.36 -23.83 -25.69
CA GLU A 170 13.11 -22.92 -24.58
C GLU A 170 14.43 -22.39 -24.01
N GLY A 171 14.66 -21.08 -24.10
CA GLY A 171 15.91 -20.50 -23.66
C GLY A 171 16.14 -19.08 -24.18
N VAL A 172 17.39 -18.72 -24.43
CA VAL A 172 17.74 -17.40 -24.97
C VAL A 172 17.44 -17.38 -26.48
N LEU A 173 16.69 -16.37 -26.91
CA LEU A 173 16.27 -16.17 -28.29
C LEU A 173 16.92 -14.91 -28.86
N PRO A 174 18.22 -14.95 -29.20
CA PRO A 174 18.94 -13.76 -29.60
C PRO A 174 18.61 -13.33 -31.02
N GLY A 175 18.04 -14.19 -31.86
CA GLY A 175 17.75 -13.93 -33.27
C GLY A 175 16.34 -13.44 -33.53
N LEU A 176 16.11 -13.01 -34.77
CA LEU A 176 14.80 -12.66 -35.30
C LEU A 176 14.58 -13.39 -36.63
N ILE A 177 13.43 -14.06 -36.76
CA ILE A 177 12.94 -14.66 -38.01
C ILE A 177 11.54 -14.12 -38.21
N ASP A 178 11.25 -13.48 -39.35
CA ASP A 178 9.96 -12.83 -39.62
C ASP A 178 9.50 -11.91 -38.47
N THR A 179 10.45 -11.16 -37.89
CA THR A 179 10.29 -10.28 -36.72
C THR A 179 9.96 -10.98 -35.38
N GLN A 180 9.91 -12.31 -35.34
CA GLN A 180 9.71 -13.09 -34.12
C GLN A 180 11.04 -13.54 -33.49
N PRO A 181 11.17 -13.55 -32.15
CA PRO A 181 12.35 -14.08 -31.47
C PRO A 181 12.67 -15.53 -31.85
N ALA A 182 13.93 -15.80 -32.18
CA ALA A 182 14.39 -17.12 -32.60
C ALA A 182 15.70 -17.54 -31.89
N CYS A 183 15.88 -18.83 -31.69
CA CYS A 183 17.08 -19.38 -31.06
C CYS A 183 18.33 -19.24 -31.95
N ARG A 184 19.52 -19.44 -31.38
CA ARG A 184 20.81 -19.36 -32.08
C ARG A 184 20.86 -20.26 -33.32
N ARG A 185 20.32 -21.48 -33.21
CA ARG A 185 20.30 -22.47 -34.28
C ARG A 185 19.44 -22.03 -35.45
N CYS A 186 18.19 -21.64 -35.19
CA CYS A 186 17.26 -21.22 -36.26
C CYS A 186 17.68 -19.91 -36.92
N SER A 187 18.23 -18.96 -36.14
CA SER A 187 18.66 -17.67 -36.66
C SER A 187 20.06 -17.66 -37.28
N GLY A 188 20.84 -18.74 -37.14
CA GLY A 188 22.24 -18.79 -37.57
C GLY A 188 23.20 -17.89 -36.76
N ILE A 189 22.75 -17.34 -35.63
CA ILE A 189 23.55 -16.44 -34.80
C ILE A 189 24.58 -17.22 -33.98
N ARG A 190 25.85 -16.90 -34.18
CA ARG A 190 26.96 -17.36 -33.34
C ARG A 190 27.13 -16.43 -32.15
N LEU A 191 26.43 -16.73 -31.06
CA LEU A 191 26.52 -16.03 -29.79
C LEU A 191 26.79 -17.05 -28.68
N ASN A 192 27.82 -16.81 -27.88
CA ASN A 192 28.05 -17.62 -26.70
C ASN A 192 27.24 -17.07 -25.52
N VAL A 193 26.32 -17.89 -25.03
CA VAL A 193 25.48 -17.65 -23.84
C VAL A 193 25.53 -18.84 -22.87
N ASP A 194 26.39 -19.82 -23.13
CA ASP A 194 26.45 -21.04 -22.33
C ASP A 194 27.45 -20.83 -21.18
N CYS A 195 26.95 -20.89 -19.95
CA CYS A 195 27.78 -20.67 -18.77
C CYS A 195 28.77 -21.82 -18.59
N ARG A 196 30.06 -21.52 -18.50
CA ARG A 196 31.12 -22.53 -18.28
C ARG A 196 31.05 -23.24 -16.93
N THR A 197 30.28 -22.71 -15.97
CA THR A 197 30.17 -23.27 -14.62
C THR A 197 28.91 -24.11 -14.45
N CYS A 198 27.73 -23.59 -14.79
CA CYS A 198 26.47 -24.31 -14.60
C CYS A 198 25.89 -24.90 -15.90
N GLY A 199 26.49 -24.63 -17.06
CA GLY A 199 25.96 -25.07 -18.37
C GLY A 199 24.72 -24.32 -18.84
N ALA A 200 24.08 -23.50 -18.01
CA ALA A 200 22.85 -22.81 -18.37
C ALA A 200 23.06 -21.78 -19.50
N GLU A 201 22.07 -21.68 -20.38
CA GLU A 201 21.97 -20.63 -21.40
C GLU A 201 21.49 -19.31 -20.74
N ASP A 202 22.35 -18.31 -20.62
CA ASP A 202 22.08 -17.05 -19.93
C ASP A 202 23.01 -15.87 -20.32
N GLU A 203 22.72 -14.66 -19.82
CA GLU A 203 23.59 -13.49 -19.98
C GLU A 203 24.92 -13.71 -19.24
N LEU A 204 25.99 -13.95 -20.01
CA LEU A 204 27.35 -14.07 -19.49
C LEU A 204 27.90 -12.72 -19.01
N HIS A 205 28.55 -12.72 -17.84
CA HIS A 205 29.13 -11.52 -17.22
C HIS A 205 30.65 -11.48 -17.33
N SER A 206 31.36 -12.49 -16.81
CA SER A 206 32.82 -12.48 -16.69
C SER A 206 33.38 -13.89 -16.77
N GLY A 207 34.51 -14.05 -17.47
CA GLY A 207 35.20 -15.34 -17.61
C GLY A 207 34.36 -16.45 -18.25
N GLY A 208 33.36 -16.11 -19.06
CA GLY A 208 32.42 -17.07 -19.64
C GLY A 208 31.40 -17.65 -18.64
N ARG A 209 31.15 -16.97 -17.51
CA ARG A 209 30.17 -17.38 -16.49
C ARG A 209 28.98 -16.43 -16.46
N CYS A 210 27.78 -16.95 -16.20
CA CYS A 210 26.58 -16.15 -16.00
C CYS A 210 26.63 -15.33 -14.71
N TRP A 211 25.78 -14.30 -14.59
CA TRP A 211 25.70 -13.46 -13.41
C TRP A 211 25.47 -14.24 -12.12
N THR A 212 24.62 -15.27 -12.16
CA THR A 212 24.30 -16.12 -11.00
C THR A 212 25.52 -16.88 -10.48
N CYS A 213 26.29 -17.54 -11.37
CA CYS A 213 27.51 -18.23 -10.95
C CYS A 213 28.58 -17.28 -10.43
N VAL A 214 28.76 -16.11 -11.06
CA VAL A 214 29.72 -15.12 -10.56
C VAL A 214 29.31 -14.60 -9.19
N LEU A 215 28.02 -14.29 -8.99
CA LEU A 215 27.50 -13.90 -7.68
C LEU A 215 27.71 -15.01 -6.65
N GLY A 216 27.41 -16.26 -7.00
CA GLY A 216 27.57 -17.38 -6.08
C GLY A 216 29.01 -17.57 -5.61
N ASN A 217 29.97 -17.51 -6.52
CA ASN A 217 31.39 -17.57 -6.16
C ASN A 217 31.81 -16.42 -5.25
N VAL A 218 31.27 -15.21 -5.46
CA VAL A 218 31.56 -14.05 -4.60
C VAL A 218 30.91 -14.21 -3.22
N VAL A 219 29.69 -14.74 -3.14
CA VAL A 219 29.02 -15.03 -1.87
C VAL A 219 29.82 -16.06 -1.08
N ASP A 220 30.23 -17.16 -1.71
CA ASP A 220 31.06 -18.19 -1.08
C ASP A 220 32.37 -17.60 -0.54
N GLY A 221 33.12 -16.91 -1.38
CA GLY A 221 34.39 -16.33 -0.96
C GLY A 221 34.29 -15.23 0.12
N LEU A 222 33.11 -14.63 0.33
CA LEU A 222 32.91 -13.60 1.37
C LEU A 222 32.35 -14.15 2.68
N LEU A 223 31.60 -15.25 2.64
CA LEU A 223 30.96 -15.85 3.81
C LEU A 223 31.70 -17.08 4.35
N THR A 224 32.68 -17.61 3.61
CA THR A 224 33.58 -18.65 4.11
C THR A 224 34.56 -18.05 5.13
N ASP A 225 34.59 -18.64 6.33
CA ASP A 225 35.61 -18.32 7.33
C ASP A 225 36.97 -18.83 6.84
N PRO A 226 38.00 -17.95 6.71
CA PRO A 226 39.33 -18.36 6.30
C PRO A 226 40.00 -19.41 7.20
N ALA A 227 39.64 -19.45 8.49
CA ALA A 227 40.21 -20.39 9.45
C ALA A 227 39.63 -21.81 9.30
N THR A 228 38.33 -21.93 9.00
CA THR A 228 37.66 -23.24 8.87
C THR A 228 37.53 -23.71 7.42
N GLY A 229 37.65 -22.80 6.45
CA GLY A 229 37.39 -23.10 5.04
C GLY A 229 35.92 -23.36 4.71
N SER A 230 35.00 -23.11 5.66
CA SER A 230 33.57 -23.37 5.51
C SER A 230 32.72 -22.14 5.86
N ILE A 231 31.48 -22.10 5.37
CA ILE A 231 30.49 -21.10 5.77
C ILE A 231 29.88 -21.56 7.09
N ALA A 232 29.82 -20.68 8.10
CA ALA A 232 29.16 -20.97 9.36
C ALA A 232 27.70 -21.41 9.15
N ASN A 233 27.23 -22.41 9.90
CA ASN A 233 25.89 -22.99 9.72
C ASN A 233 24.77 -21.94 9.74
N ASP A 234 24.87 -20.98 10.65
CA ASP A 234 23.91 -19.88 10.78
C ASP A 234 23.84 -18.99 9.53
N LEU A 235 24.90 -18.92 8.72
CA LEU A 235 24.97 -18.09 7.51
C LEU A 235 24.58 -18.84 6.23
N ILE A 236 24.38 -20.16 6.28
CA ILE A 236 23.96 -20.97 5.13
C ILE A 236 22.64 -20.46 4.52
N PRO A 237 21.58 -20.15 5.29
CA PRO A 237 20.34 -19.61 4.72
C PRO A 237 20.55 -18.29 4.00
N LEU A 238 21.35 -17.38 4.57
CA LEU A 238 21.69 -16.11 3.94
C LEU A 238 22.48 -16.35 2.63
N ALA A 239 23.48 -17.23 2.64
CA ALA A 239 24.27 -17.54 1.47
C ALA A 239 23.38 -18.09 0.33
N ALA A 240 22.49 -19.04 0.63
CA ALA A 240 21.54 -19.60 -0.33
C ALA A 240 20.61 -18.52 -0.91
N ALA A 241 20.11 -17.62 -0.06
CA ALA A 241 19.27 -16.51 -0.48
C ALA A 241 19.99 -15.51 -1.41
N LEU A 242 21.24 -15.16 -1.10
CA LEU A 242 22.03 -14.27 -1.95
C LEU A 242 22.35 -14.93 -3.30
N LYS A 243 22.60 -16.24 -3.33
CA LYS A 243 22.87 -17.01 -4.55
C LYS A 243 21.65 -17.17 -5.46
N SER A 244 20.45 -17.21 -4.88
CA SER A 244 19.19 -17.44 -5.60
C SER A 244 18.51 -16.16 -6.14
N MET A 245 19.16 -14.99 -6.01
CA MET A 245 18.59 -13.73 -6.52
C MET A 245 18.29 -13.80 -8.02
N LYS A 246 17.01 -13.67 -8.40
CA LYS A 246 16.57 -13.58 -9.81
C LYS A 246 17.29 -12.48 -10.58
N ARG A 247 17.64 -11.37 -9.90
CA ARG A 247 18.44 -10.26 -10.45
C ARG A 247 19.85 -10.26 -9.87
N ALA A 248 20.63 -11.29 -10.22
CA ALA A 248 22.00 -11.49 -9.74
C ALA A 248 22.96 -10.31 -10.03
N ASN A 249 22.75 -9.54 -11.10
CA ASN A 249 23.54 -8.34 -11.40
C ASN A 249 23.39 -7.23 -10.34
N SER A 250 22.19 -7.05 -9.78
CA SER A 250 21.94 -6.14 -8.66
C SER A 250 22.59 -6.66 -7.38
N GLY A 251 22.47 -7.96 -7.12
CA GLY A 251 23.16 -8.61 -6.00
C GLY A 251 24.68 -8.41 -6.06
N LEU A 252 25.28 -8.63 -7.23
CA LEU A 252 26.72 -8.48 -7.43
C LEU A 252 27.19 -7.03 -7.31
N THR A 253 26.37 -6.08 -7.79
CA THR A 253 26.65 -4.64 -7.66
C THR A 253 26.63 -4.20 -6.19
N TRP A 254 25.65 -4.68 -5.42
CA TRP A 254 25.53 -4.41 -3.99
C TRP A 254 26.67 -5.04 -3.18
N ILE A 255 26.94 -6.34 -3.39
CA ILE A 255 27.91 -7.09 -2.57
C ILE A 255 29.36 -6.62 -2.76
N ARG A 256 29.67 -6.03 -3.92
CA ARG A 256 30.98 -5.46 -4.26
C ARG A 256 31.22 -4.05 -3.71
N GLN A 257 30.21 -3.41 -3.10
CA GLN A 257 30.43 -2.15 -2.43
C GLN A 257 31.39 -2.39 -1.25
N LYS A 258 32.47 -1.60 -1.16
CA LYS A 258 33.56 -1.81 -0.18
C LYS A 258 33.05 -2.06 1.25
N HIS A 259 32.08 -1.27 1.69
CA HIS A 259 31.52 -1.36 3.03
C HIS A 259 30.65 -2.63 3.23
N VAL A 260 29.97 -3.14 2.19
CA VAL A 260 29.22 -4.41 2.24
C VAL A 260 30.17 -5.59 2.25
N THR A 261 31.17 -5.58 1.36
CA THR A 261 32.20 -6.61 1.30
C THR A 261 32.92 -6.77 2.63
N ALA A 262 33.33 -5.65 3.26
CA ALA A 262 33.96 -5.66 4.57
C ALA A 262 33.02 -6.20 5.65
N PHE A 263 31.75 -5.78 5.65
CA PHE A 263 30.77 -6.23 6.64
C PHE A 263 30.52 -7.74 6.56
N LEU A 264 30.35 -8.31 5.36
CA LEU A 264 30.12 -9.75 5.19
C LEU A 264 31.34 -10.59 5.56
N ARG A 265 32.57 -10.12 5.30
CA ARG A 265 33.79 -10.79 5.76
C ARG A 265 33.90 -10.82 7.28
N ASN A 266 33.58 -9.70 7.94
CA ASN A 266 33.57 -9.64 9.39
C ASN A 266 32.49 -10.55 9.97
N LEU A 267 31.36 -10.69 9.29
CA LEU A 267 30.30 -11.61 9.67
C LEU A 267 30.73 -13.07 9.56
N ALA A 268 31.52 -13.41 8.53
CA ALA A 268 32.02 -14.77 8.30
C ALA A 268 32.89 -15.31 9.44
N VAL A 269 33.61 -14.42 10.13
CA VAL A 269 34.51 -14.76 11.26
C VAL A 269 33.90 -14.41 12.63
N ALA A 270 32.63 -13.97 12.67
CA ALA A 270 31.99 -13.61 13.93
C ALA A 270 31.71 -14.88 14.75
N PRO A 271 31.99 -14.87 16.07
CA PRO A 271 31.83 -16.07 16.90
C PRO A 271 30.36 -16.49 17.07
N ALA A 272 29.42 -15.55 16.99
CA ALA A 272 27.99 -15.80 17.07
C ALA A 272 27.19 -14.74 16.31
N ILE A 273 26.13 -15.18 15.62
CA ILE A 273 25.22 -14.32 14.86
C ILE A 273 23.98 -14.05 15.73
N THR A 274 24.04 -13.01 16.57
CA THR A 274 22.91 -12.59 17.41
C THR A 274 22.59 -11.11 17.26
N HIS A 275 21.43 -10.67 17.76
CA HIS A 275 21.06 -9.25 17.77
C HIS A 275 22.04 -8.41 18.58
N GLU A 276 22.53 -8.95 19.69
CA GLU A 276 23.47 -8.31 20.62
C GLU A 276 24.83 -8.09 19.94
N THR A 277 25.33 -9.09 19.19
CA THR A 277 26.55 -8.94 18.38
C THR A 277 26.41 -7.77 17.40
N PHE A 278 25.25 -7.64 16.74
CA PHE A 278 25.00 -6.52 15.83
C PHE A 278 24.88 -5.19 16.57
N ASP A 279 24.24 -5.15 17.74
CA ASP A 279 24.07 -3.92 18.52
C ASP A 279 25.41 -3.35 19.00
N GLY A 280 26.42 -4.20 19.22
CA GLY A 280 27.79 -3.79 19.52
C GLY A 280 28.56 -3.18 18.34
N LEU A 281 28.06 -3.31 17.11
CA LEU A 281 28.69 -2.72 15.92
C LEU A 281 28.26 -1.26 15.73
N PRO A 282 29.10 -0.39 15.12
CA PRO A 282 28.71 0.97 14.77
C PRO A 282 27.44 1.01 13.91
N ASP A 283 26.57 1.99 14.18
CA ASP A 283 25.32 2.14 13.46
C ASP A 283 25.58 2.46 11.98
N SER A 284 24.95 1.68 11.09
CA SER A 284 25.10 1.86 9.64
C SER A 284 23.93 1.25 8.88
N ARG A 285 23.64 1.80 7.70
CA ARG A 285 22.58 1.25 6.83
C ARG A 285 22.85 -0.21 6.45
N THR A 286 24.11 -0.58 6.28
CA THR A 286 24.53 -1.94 5.92
C THR A 286 24.28 -2.92 7.05
N ARG A 287 24.62 -2.54 8.29
CA ARG A 287 24.31 -3.32 9.49
C ARG A 287 22.82 -3.65 9.55
N GLU A 288 21.97 -2.62 9.47
CA GLU A 288 20.51 -2.78 9.54
C GLU A 288 19.95 -3.58 8.36
N TYR A 289 20.49 -3.38 7.16
CA TYR A 289 20.05 -4.11 5.97
C TYR A 289 20.43 -5.59 6.03
N VAL A 290 21.67 -5.92 6.43
CA VAL A 290 22.11 -7.30 6.61
C VAL A 290 21.38 -7.97 7.77
N ARG A 291 21.16 -7.26 8.90
CA ARG A 291 20.30 -7.76 9.98
C ARG A 291 18.91 -8.09 9.47
N GLY A 292 18.31 -7.21 8.65
CA GLY A 292 17.03 -7.46 8.01
C GLY A 292 17.03 -8.72 7.14
N LEU A 293 18.09 -8.96 6.35
CA LEU A 293 18.22 -10.19 5.57
C LEU A 293 18.29 -11.42 6.49
N LEU A 294 19.09 -11.37 7.55
CA LEU A 294 19.21 -12.46 8.50
C LEU A 294 17.87 -12.79 9.19
N ILE A 295 17.07 -11.78 9.52
CA ILE A 295 15.71 -11.98 10.07
C ILE A 295 14.81 -12.63 9.02
N GLU A 296 14.81 -12.10 7.79
CA GLU A 296 13.94 -12.57 6.71
C GLU A 296 14.24 -14.03 6.30
N HIS A 297 15.50 -14.45 6.41
CA HIS A 297 15.93 -15.82 6.11
C HIS A 297 16.01 -16.72 7.36
N GLY A 298 15.41 -16.30 8.48
CA GLY A 298 15.24 -17.12 9.68
C GLY A 298 16.50 -17.35 10.52
N VAL A 299 17.60 -16.65 10.22
CA VAL A 299 18.85 -16.74 11.00
C VAL A 299 18.74 -15.98 12.32
N LEU A 300 18.09 -14.81 12.29
CA LEU A 300 17.80 -14.03 13.50
C LEU A 300 16.30 -14.03 13.78
N PRO A 301 15.87 -14.11 15.06
CA PRO A 301 14.46 -13.98 15.39
C PRO A 301 13.97 -12.56 15.07
N ARG A 302 12.68 -12.42 14.74
CA ARG A 302 12.09 -11.11 14.51
C ARG A 302 12.12 -10.30 15.81
N ARG A 303 12.61 -9.06 15.73
CA ARG A 303 12.75 -8.13 16.85
C ARG A 303 11.99 -6.84 16.58
N ASP A 304 11.38 -6.30 17.63
CA ASP A 304 10.78 -4.96 17.57
C ASP A 304 11.87 -3.90 17.71
N GLU A 305 12.32 -3.41 16.55
CA GLU A 305 13.35 -2.37 16.44
C GLU A 305 12.94 -1.04 17.09
N LEU A 306 11.66 -0.67 17.06
CA LEU A 306 11.20 0.60 17.62
C LEU A 306 11.17 0.55 19.15
N ARG A 307 10.79 -0.59 19.72
CA ARG A 307 10.90 -0.83 21.17
C ARG A 307 12.36 -0.72 21.63
N MET A 308 13.28 -1.40 20.95
CA MET A 308 14.70 -1.38 21.33
C MET A 308 15.33 0.00 21.20
N ARG A 309 15.02 0.71 20.11
CA ARG A 309 15.44 2.11 19.93
C ARG A 309 14.87 3.02 21.02
N TYR A 310 13.65 2.75 21.48
CA TYR A 310 13.07 3.50 22.60
C TYR A 310 13.81 3.21 23.90
N ASP A 311 14.11 1.95 24.20
CA ASP A 311 14.81 1.56 25.43
C ASP A 311 16.21 2.17 25.49
N ASN A 312 16.98 2.10 24.40
CA ASN A 312 18.30 2.75 24.33
C ASN A 312 18.19 4.28 24.48
N TRP A 313 17.25 4.89 23.76
CA TRP A 313 17.00 6.33 23.88
C TRP A 313 16.55 6.73 25.30
N ALA A 314 15.74 5.91 25.97
CA ALA A 314 15.23 6.19 27.30
C ALA A 314 16.34 6.20 28.35
N THR A 315 17.33 5.32 28.22
CA THR A 315 18.53 5.33 29.07
C THR A 315 19.28 6.66 28.96
N GLN A 316 19.55 7.11 27.73
CA GLN A 316 20.20 8.41 27.47
C GLN A 316 19.32 9.58 27.90
N ALA A 317 17.99 9.45 27.77
CA ALA A 317 17.06 10.51 28.15
C ALA A 317 17.12 10.83 29.65
N LEU A 318 17.38 9.84 30.50
CA LEU A 318 17.49 10.02 31.95
C LEU A 318 18.69 10.88 32.38
N GLU A 319 19.76 10.90 31.57
CA GLU A 319 20.95 11.71 31.83
C GLU A 319 20.67 13.21 31.71
N ARG A 320 19.61 13.59 30.97
CA ARG A 320 19.17 14.98 30.82
C ARG A 320 18.46 15.55 32.05
N VAL A 321 18.15 14.72 33.06
CA VAL A 321 17.48 15.19 34.28
C VAL A 321 18.52 15.67 35.29
N SER A 322 18.42 16.95 35.68
CA SER A 322 19.40 17.61 36.56
C SER A 322 19.36 17.12 38.00
N ASP A 323 18.17 16.89 38.55
CA ASP A 323 17.97 16.42 39.93
C ASP A 323 17.81 14.89 40.02
N LEU A 324 18.43 14.28 41.04
CA LEU A 324 18.43 12.82 41.22
C LEU A 324 17.06 12.26 41.61
N GLN A 325 16.26 12.98 42.40
CA GLN A 325 14.91 12.53 42.78
C GLN A 325 13.99 12.57 41.56
N ASN A 326 14.04 13.66 40.79
CA ASN A 326 13.32 13.81 39.54
C ASN A 326 13.74 12.76 38.50
N ARG A 327 15.02 12.35 38.47
CA ARG A 327 15.50 11.27 37.59
C ARG A 327 14.79 9.95 37.91
N GLU A 328 14.58 9.64 39.18
CA GLU A 328 13.84 8.45 39.59
C GLU A 328 12.34 8.54 39.22
N VAL A 329 11.73 9.72 39.33
CA VAL A 329 10.35 9.95 38.86
C VAL A 329 10.22 9.67 37.37
N ILE A 330 11.13 10.19 36.53
CA ILE A 330 11.13 9.94 35.08
C ILE A 330 11.41 8.47 34.78
N ARG A 331 12.34 7.82 35.49
CA ARG A 331 12.61 6.39 35.34
C ARG A 331 11.35 5.55 35.56
N ARG A 332 10.58 5.85 36.62
CA ARG A 332 9.30 5.20 36.89
C ARG A 332 8.26 5.51 35.82
N TYR A 333 8.20 6.75 35.33
CA TYR A 333 7.30 7.14 34.25
C TYR A 333 7.59 6.35 32.97
N ILE A 334 8.85 6.31 32.53
CA ILE A 334 9.30 5.51 31.39
C ILE A 334 8.91 4.03 31.56
N ARG A 335 9.28 3.43 32.70
CA ARG A 335 9.10 1.99 32.94
C ARG A 335 7.63 1.59 33.02
N TRP A 336 6.85 2.27 33.87
CA TRP A 336 5.50 1.85 34.21
C TRP A 336 4.43 2.40 33.28
N HIS A 337 4.69 3.48 32.56
CA HIS A 337 3.75 4.05 31.59
C HIS A 337 4.08 3.65 30.15
N HIS A 338 5.30 3.95 29.69
CA HIS A 338 5.65 3.77 28.28
C HIS A 338 6.12 2.35 27.96
N GLN A 339 7.14 1.83 28.65
CA GLN A 339 7.68 0.49 28.39
C GLN A 339 6.65 -0.60 28.69
N ARG A 340 5.93 -0.50 29.82
CA ARG A 340 4.83 -1.42 30.11
C ARG A 340 3.81 -1.49 28.96
N ARG A 341 3.40 -0.34 28.43
CA ARG A 341 2.48 -0.29 27.29
C ARG A 341 3.09 -0.93 26.03
N MET A 342 4.34 -0.61 25.70
CA MET A 342 5.04 -1.19 24.55
C MET A 342 5.22 -2.71 24.68
N ASN A 343 5.41 -3.22 25.90
CA ASN A 343 5.54 -4.66 26.16
C ASN A 343 4.22 -5.42 25.99
N HIS A 344 3.08 -4.74 26.03
CA HIS A 344 1.77 -5.31 25.72
C HIS A 344 1.39 -5.17 24.24
N MET A 345 2.30 -4.71 23.38
CA MET A 345 2.08 -4.61 21.94
C MET A 345 2.86 -5.71 21.22
N ASP A 346 2.25 -6.30 20.19
CA ASP A 346 2.96 -7.24 19.30
C ASP A 346 4.07 -6.52 18.52
N GLU A 347 3.80 -5.29 18.07
CA GLU A 347 4.77 -4.40 17.42
C GLU A 347 4.46 -2.93 17.76
N VAL A 348 5.48 -2.20 18.21
CA VAL A 348 5.39 -0.78 18.52
C VAL A 348 5.28 0.03 17.23
N SER A 349 4.16 0.75 17.07
CA SER A 349 3.98 1.65 15.94
C SER A 349 4.91 2.87 16.02
N ARG A 350 5.25 3.43 14.85
CA ARG A 350 6.06 4.67 14.77
C ARG A 350 5.41 5.83 15.52
N GLY A 351 4.07 5.92 15.46
CA GLY A 351 3.30 6.92 16.19
C GLY A 351 3.41 6.79 17.70
N THR A 352 3.37 5.57 18.24
CA THR A 352 3.58 5.30 19.67
C THR A 352 5.01 5.63 20.09
N PHE A 353 6.00 5.20 19.31
CA PHE A 353 7.42 5.49 19.53
C PHE A 353 7.68 7.00 19.63
N LEU A 354 7.28 7.79 18.61
CA LEU A 354 7.52 9.23 18.58
C LEU A 354 6.78 9.97 19.70
N ARG A 355 5.54 9.54 19.99
CA ARG A 355 4.74 10.14 21.05
C ARG A 355 5.36 9.91 22.43
N ALA A 356 5.81 8.69 22.72
CA ALA A 356 6.46 8.38 23.99
C ALA A 356 7.74 9.22 24.18
N LYS A 357 8.56 9.35 23.13
CA LYS A 357 9.75 10.21 23.17
C LYS A 357 9.43 11.67 23.47
N GLN A 358 8.39 12.21 22.84
CA GLN A 358 7.96 13.58 23.05
C GLN A 358 7.42 13.79 24.48
N GLU A 359 6.58 12.88 24.96
CA GLU A 359 5.99 12.96 26.30
C GLU A 359 7.06 12.93 27.40
N VAL A 360 8.03 12.02 27.29
CA VAL A 360 9.15 11.95 28.23
C VAL A 360 10.06 13.19 28.12
N THR A 361 10.33 13.69 26.91
CA THR A 361 11.16 14.90 26.74
C THR A 361 10.54 16.11 27.41
N VAL A 362 9.24 16.36 27.16
CA VAL A 362 8.54 17.51 27.75
C VAL A 362 8.38 17.34 29.27
N ALA A 363 8.27 16.11 29.78
CA ALA A 363 8.29 15.83 31.22
C ALA A 363 9.65 16.18 31.86
N ILE A 364 10.75 15.81 31.20
CA ILE A 364 12.11 16.19 31.63
C ILE A 364 12.26 17.71 31.66
N ASP A 365 11.78 18.41 30.62
CA ASP A 365 11.85 19.87 30.54
C ASP A 365 11.09 20.55 31.69
N LEU A 366 9.91 20.02 32.06
CA LEU A 366 9.15 20.50 33.21
C LEU A 366 9.94 20.31 34.52
N LEU A 367 10.47 19.11 34.77
CA LEU A 367 11.18 18.82 36.02
C LEU A 367 12.50 19.61 36.14
N ASN A 368 13.22 19.81 35.04
CA ASN A 368 14.40 20.65 35.02
C ASN A 368 14.04 22.13 35.26
N TRP A 369 12.94 22.62 34.70
CA TRP A 369 12.45 23.98 34.98
C TRP A 369 12.11 24.14 36.46
N LEU A 370 11.40 23.18 37.07
CA LEU A 370 11.12 23.20 38.52
C LEU A 370 12.40 23.22 39.35
N THR A 371 13.37 22.37 38.99
CA THR A 371 14.69 22.32 39.65
C THR A 371 15.40 23.67 39.56
N GLY A 372 15.39 24.32 38.40
CA GLY A 372 15.99 25.63 38.19
C GLY A 372 15.32 26.77 38.97
N HIS A 373 14.07 26.59 39.39
CA HIS A 373 13.31 27.56 40.20
C HIS A 373 13.25 27.16 41.68
N GLY A 374 13.98 26.12 42.09
CA GLY A 374 14.00 25.65 43.47
C GLY A 374 12.68 25.03 43.95
N ILE A 375 11.80 24.62 43.03
CA ILE A 375 10.49 24.04 43.35
C ILE A 375 10.60 22.52 43.31
N LYS A 376 10.20 21.84 44.40
CA LYS A 376 10.12 20.38 44.38
C LYS A 376 8.81 19.94 43.75
N LEU A 377 8.81 18.77 43.07
CA LEU A 377 7.59 18.24 42.45
C LEU A 377 6.40 18.08 43.42
N PRO A 378 6.59 17.65 44.69
CA PRO A 378 5.51 17.61 45.68
C PRO A 378 4.98 18.99 46.12
N GLU A 379 5.72 20.07 45.84
CA GLU A 379 5.37 21.47 46.17
C GLU A 379 4.80 22.20 44.94
N LEU A 380 4.58 21.49 43.83
CA LEU A 380 4.07 22.05 42.59
C LEU A 380 2.67 22.65 42.79
N GLN A 381 2.47 23.89 42.35
CA GLN A 381 1.22 24.62 42.40
C GLN A 381 0.72 24.97 40.99
N GLN A 382 -0.56 25.32 40.87
CA GLN A 382 -1.16 25.70 39.59
C GLN A 382 -0.47 26.94 38.99
N SER A 383 -0.11 27.92 39.82
CA SER A 383 0.63 29.13 39.40
C SER A 383 1.96 28.80 38.71
N HIS A 384 2.70 27.82 39.22
CA HIS A 384 3.95 27.37 38.61
C HIS A 384 3.72 26.75 37.22
N LEU A 385 2.67 25.93 37.08
CA LEU A 385 2.29 25.34 35.79
C LEU A 385 1.83 26.38 34.78
N ASP A 386 1.16 27.43 35.23
CA ASP A 386 0.67 28.51 34.37
C ASP A 386 1.83 29.37 33.85
N VAL A 387 2.79 29.73 34.72
CA VAL A 387 4.03 30.43 34.31
C VAL A 387 4.81 29.58 33.30
N TRP A 388 5.04 28.30 33.62
CA TRP A 388 5.75 27.40 32.73
C TRP A 388 5.03 27.22 31.38
N GLN A 389 3.69 27.23 31.34
CA GLN A 389 2.98 27.16 30.07
C GLN A 389 3.04 28.48 29.27
N ALA A 390 2.99 29.62 29.94
CA ALA A 390 2.97 30.94 29.30
C ALA A 390 4.31 31.28 28.64
N GLU A 391 5.43 30.94 29.26
CA GLU A 391 6.77 31.29 28.80
C GLU A 391 7.31 30.38 27.69
N GLY A 392 6.54 29.39 27.25
CA GLY A 392 7.06 28.34 26.39
C GLY A 392 6.22 27.99 25.17
N PRO A 393 6.76 27.12 24.30
CA PRO A 393 6.04 26.66 23.14
C PRO A 393 4.80 25.86 23.53
N THR A 394 3.82 25.81 22.62
CA THR A 394 2.58 25.05 22.81
C THR A 394 2.80 23.55 23.01
N THR A 395 3.99 23.02 22.70
CA THR A 395 4.40 21.64 22.99
C THR A 395 4.53 21.36 24.49
N ARG A 396 4.76 22.37 25.34
CA ARG A 396 4.76 22.22 26.82
C ARG A 396 3.44 21.60 27.32
N ARG A 397 2.33 21.87 26.64
CA ARG A 397 1.01 21.28 26.92
C ARG A 397 0.98 19.75 26.83
N ILE A 398 1.97 19.11 26.22
CA ILE A 398 2.11 17.63 26.18
C ILE A 398 2.41 17.06 27.58
N ALA A 399 3.00 17.84 28.50
CA ALA A 399 3.25 17.44 29.88
C ALA A 399 1.97 17.06 30.65
N GLU A 400 0.79 17.44 30.17
CA GLU A 400 -0.50 17.04 30.76
C GLU A 400 -0.56 15.53 31.07
N ARG A 401 -0.01 14.68 30.18
CA ARG A 401 -0.01 13.22 30.38
C ARG A 401 0.91 12.77 31.50
N PHE A 402 2.09 13.38 31.59
CA PHE A 402 3.01 13.15 32.69
C PHE A 402 2.41 13.64 34.01
N LEU A 403 1.81 14.84 34.03
CA LEU A 403 1.15 15.39 35.22
C LEU A 403 0.03 14.46 35.71
N LYS A 404 -0.85 14.01 34.82
CA LYS A 404 -1.89 13.04 35.16
C LYS A 404 -1.33 11.75 35.75
N TRP A 405 -0.24 11.24 35.18
CA TRP A 405 0.45 10.06 35.73
C TRP A 405 1.07 10.36 37.10
N ALA A 406 1.75 11.48 37.28
CA ALA A 406 2.41 11.88 38.52
C ALA A 406 1.40 12.10 39.67
N ILE A 407 0.24 12.69 39.38
CA ILE A 407 -0.86 12.80 40.34
C ILE A 407 -1.38 11.41 40.73
N LYS A 408 -1.63 10.55 39.74
CA LYS A 408 -2.12 9.18 39.97
C LYS A 408 -1.15 8.35 40.81
N THR A 409 0.16 8.56 40.66
CA THR A 409 1.20 7.87 41.42
C THR A 409 1.62 8.63 42.68
N LYS A 410 0.93 9.72 43.04
CA LYS A 410 1.21 10.58 44.21
C LYS A 410 2.60 11.23 44.21
N ALA A 411 3.23 11.37 43.04
CA ALA A 411 4.48 12.11 42.87
C ALA A 411 4.24 13.64 42.79
N ALA A 412 3.05 14.07 42.37
CA ALA A 412 2.64 15.47 42.31
C ALA A 412 1.30 15.69 43.06
N PRO A 413 1.02 16.91 43.55
CA PRO A 413 -0.24 17.25 44.23
C PRO A 413 -1.49 17.05 43.35
N ALA A 414 -2.60 16.67 43.98
CA ALA A 414 -3.88 16.56 43.31
C ALA A 414 -4.43 17.95 42.90
N GLY A 415 -5.36 17.96 41.94
CA GLY A 415 -6.06 19.19 41.52
C GLY A 415 -5.32 20.06 40.51
N LEU A 416 -4.10 19.70 40.12
CA LEU A 416 -3.32 20.43 39.12
C LEU A 416 -3.77 20.11 37.69
N ALA A 417 -3.79 21.13 36.83
CA ALA A 417 -4.18 20.99 35.42
C ALA A 417 -3.22 21.73 34.47
N ILE A 418 -2.97 21.12 33.33
CA ILE A 418 -2.31 21.74 32.17
C ILE A 418 -3.36 21.86 31.08
N LEU A 419 -3.40 23.01 30.40
CA LEU A 419 -4.29 23.18 29.26
C LEU A 419 -3.90 22.19 28.16
N PRO A 420 -4.81 21.30 27.72
CA PRO A 420 -4.47 20.27 26.76
C PRO A 420 -4.01 20.87 25.44
N HIS A 421 -3.03 20.23 24.81
CA HIS A 421 -2.58 20.62 23.48
C HIS A 421 -3.71 20.41 22.46
N ARG A 422 -4.34 21.51 21.99
CA ARG A 422 -5.41 21.45 20.98
C ARG A 422 -4.86 20.86 19.67
N ARG A 423 -5.50 19.79 19.18
CA ARG A 423 -5.30 19.23 17.84
C ARG A 423 -6.56 19.50 17.03
N GLY A 424 -6.44 20.06 15.83
CA GLY A 424 -7.62 20.28 14.96
C GLY A 424 -7.48 21.34 13.86
N THR A 425 -6.46 22.20 13.88
CA THR A 425 -6.26 23.29 12.90
C THR A 425 -5.57 22.84 11.60
N SER A 426 -5.48 21.53 11.35
CA SER A 426 -4.83 21.04 10.14
C SER A 426 -5.67 21.43 8.92
N PRO A 427 -5.05 21.97 7.86
CA PRO A 427 -5.74 22.24 6.60
C PRO A 427 -6.43 20.97 6.09
N LYS A 428 -7.59 21.15 5.46
CA LYS A 428 -8.34 20.11 4.75
C LYS A 428 -8.32 20.50 3.27
N LEU A 429 -8.10 19.55 2.38
CA LEU A 429 -8.41 19.80 0.97
C LEU A 429 -9.92 19.85 0.82
N ASP A 430 -10.41 20.88 0.13
CA ASP A 430 -11.80 20.97 -0.27
C ASP A 430 -12.10 20.01 -1.42
N LYS A 431 -13.37 19.89 -1.80
CA LYS A 431 -13.78 18.95 -2.84
C LYS A 431 -13.07 19.20 -4.18
N THR A 432 -12.94 20.47 -4.57
CA THR A 432 -12.24 20.86 -5.81
C THR A 432 -10.77 20.44 -5.78
N GLY A 433 -10.03 20.76 -4.70
CA GLY A 433 -8.63 20.38 -4.57
C GLY A 433 -8.42 18.86 -4.50
N GLN A 434 -9.40 18.11 -3.96
CA GLN A 434 -9.38 16.64 -3.98
C GLN A 434 -9.53 16.07 -5.39
N ASP A 435 -10.47 16.62 -6.16
CA ASP A 435 -10.74 16.17 -7.53
C ASP A 435 -9.58 16.52 -8.46
N GLU A 436 -8.97 17.70 -8.31
CA GLU A 436 -7.74 18.08 -9.02
C GLU A 436 -6.57 17.15 -8.70
N ALA A 437 -6.35 16.85 -7.42
CA ALA A 437 -5.29 15.94 -7.01
C ALA A 437 -5.52 14.52 -7.54
N LEU A 438 -6.76 14.03 -7.54
CA LEU A 438 -7.11 12.72 -8.09
C LEU A 438 -6.91 12.66 -9.60
N ASN A 439 -7.39 13.67 -10.33
CA ASN A 439 -7.19 13.76 -11.78
C ASN A 439 -5.70 13.77 -12.14
N LYS A 440 -4.89 14.52 -11.40
CA LYS A 440 -3.43 14.51 -11.56
C LYS A 440 -2.82 13.13 -11.33
N VAL A 441 -3.26 12.39 -10.30
CA VAL A 441 -2.78 11.04 -10.01
C VAL A 441 -3.12 10.05 -11.14
N LEU A 442 -4.31 10.18 -11.73
CA LEU A 442 -4.79 9.31 -12.80
C LEU A 442 -4.13 9.61 -14.16
N GLN A 443 -3.87 10.88 -14.46
CA GLN A 443 -3.36 11.31 -15.77
C GLN A 443 -1.83 11.44 -15.85
N LEU A 444 -1.13 11.55 -14.71
CA LEU A 444 0.31 11.82 -14.73
C LEU A 444 1.11 10.60 -15.24
N ASP A 445 1.58 10.71 -16.48
CA ASP A 445 2.50 9.75 -17.07
C ASP A 445 3.81 9.65 -16.27
N GLY A 446 4.27 8.42 -16.04
CA GLY A 446 5.53 8.15 -15.33
C GLY A 446 5.47 8.22 -13.81
N LEU A 447 4.28 8.40 -13.21
CA LEU A 447 4.10 8.19 -11.77
C LEU A 447 4.33 6.72 -11.43
N ASP A 448 5.12 6.43 -10.39
CA ASP A 448 5.34 5.07 -9.91
C ASP A 448 3.99 4.44 -9.52
N VAL A 449 3.74 3.22 -10.01
CA VAL A 449 2.47 2.51 -9.86
C VAL A 449 2.04 2.39 -8.39
N ARG A 450 3.00 2.16 -7.49
CA ARG A 450 2.75 2.10 -6.04
C ARG A 450 2.33 3.46 -5.49
N ASP A 451 2.99 4.53 -5.90
CA ASP A 451 2.61 5.88 -5.47
C ASP A 451 1.20 6.22 -5.97
N ARG A 452 0.85 5.83 -7.20
CA ARG A 452 -0.49 5.99 -7.76
C ARG A 452 -1.55 5.22 -6.94
N ALA A 453 -1.33 3.93 -6.69
CA ALA A 453 -2.22 3.10 -5.88
C ALA A 453 -2.42 3.68 -4.46
N ALA A 454 -1.33 4.06 -3.78
CA ALA A 454 -1.39 4.65 -2.45
C ALA A 454 -2.09 6.01 -2.44
N ALA A 455 -1.84 6.85 -3.45
CA ALA A 455 -2.48 8.15 -3.58
C ALA A 455 -4.00 8.03 -3.70
N ILE A 456 -4.48 7.09 -4.54
CA ILE A 456 -5.91 6.82 -4.70
C ILE A 456 -6.54 6.44 -3.36
N LEU A 457 -5.90 5.56 -2.57
CA LEU A 457 -6.44 5.17 -1.27
C LEU A 457 -6.54 6.33 -0.28
N ILE A 458 -5.61 7.29 -0.33
CA ILE A 458 -5.66 8.48 0.53
C ILE A 458 -6.74 9.45 0.06
N LEU A 459 -6.81 9.73 -1.25
CA LEU A 459 -7.70 10.74 -1.82
C LEU A 459 -9.17 10.29 -1.83
N VAL A 460 -9.43 9.01 -2.15
CA VAL A 460 -10.79 8.47 -2.31
C VAL A 460 -11.34 7.90 -1.01
N PHE A 461 -10.51 7.16 -0.27
CA PHE A 461 -10.95 6.44 0.93
C PHE A 461 -10.44 7.05 2.23
N GLY A 462 -9.72 8.17 2.16
CA GLY A 462 -9.20 8.84 3.35
C GLY A 462 -8.32 7.90 4.17
N GLN A 463 -7.58 6.97 3.55
CA GLN A 463 -6.77 6.01 4.29
C GLN A 463 -5.50 6.62 4.88
N GLN A 464 -4.97 5.98 5.93
CA GLN A 464 -3.69 6.36 6.53
C GLN A 464 -2.54 5.66 5.81
N ALA A 465 -1.44 6.38 5.56
CA ALA A 465 -0.24 5.80 4.94
C ALA A 465 0.31 4.59 5.71
N GLU A 466 0.13 4.54 7.03
CA GLU A 466 0.52 3.40 7.87
C GLU A 466 -0.31 2.15 7.57
N ASN A 467 -1.62 2.30 7.36
CA ASN A 467 -2.50 1.18 6.99
C ASN A 467 -2.22 0.73 5.55
N ILE A 468 -2.04 1.68 4.63
CA ILE A 468 -1.74 1.40 3.22
C ILE A 468 -0.44 0.59 3.10
N ALA A 469 0.62 1.02 3.80
CA ALA A 469 1.90 0.32 3.76
C ALA A 469 1.78 -1.14 4.26
N ARG A 470 0.86 -1.39 5.20
CA ARG A 470 0.61 -2.73 5.77
C ARG A 470 -0.33 -3.61 4.93
N LEU A 471 -0.80 -3.16 3.77
CA LEU A 471 -1.64 -4.00 2.92
C LEU A 471 -0.88 -5.21 2.40
N THR A 472 -1.55 -6.36 2.44
CA THR A 472 -1.08 -7.63 1.89
C THR A 472 -1.90 -8.02 0.65
N TRP A 473 -1.40 -8.94 -0.16
CA TRP A 473 -2.21 -9.45 -1.27
C TRP A 473 -3.42 -10.26 -0.80
N ASP A 474 -3.48 -10.68 0.48
CA ASP A 474 -4.70 -11.26 1.06
C ASP A 474 -5.81 -10.21 1.25
N ASP A 475 -5.47 -8.92 1.21
CA ASP A 475 -6.42 -7.82 1.28
C ASP A 475 -6.95 -7.40 -0.10
N VAL A 476 -6.43 -8.00 -1.18
CA VAL A 476 -6.76 -7.59 -2.56
C VAL A 476 -7.19 -8.82 -3.37
N THR A 477 -8.33 -8.72 -4.04
CA THR A 477 -8.78 -9.73 -5.00
C THR A 477 -8.80 -9.12 -6.38
N ILE A 478 -8.10 -9.75 -7.32
CA ILE A 478 -8.03 -9.33 -8.71
C ILE A 478 -8.60 -10.46 -9.56
N THR A 479 -9.69 -10.14 -10.26
CA THR A 479 -10.31 -11.00 -11.29
C THR A 479 -10.24 -10.28 -12.63
N GLU A 480 -10.61 -10.93 -13.72
CA GLU A 480 -10.68 -10.27 -15.04
C GLU A 480 -11.65 -9.07 -14.97
N ASP A 481 -12.83 -9.27 -14.38
CA ASP A 481 -13.91 -8.26 -14.38
C ASP A 481 -13.79 -7.20 -13.28
N LEU A 482 -13.15 -7.52 -12.15
CA LEU A 482 -13.19 -6.67 -10.96
C LEU A 482 -11.94 -6.76 -10.09
N VAL A 483 -11.54 -5.61 -9.54
CA VAL A 483 -10.60 -5.53 -8.42
C VAL A 483 -11.33 -5.08 -7.16
N THR A 484 -11.11 -5.79 -6.06
CA THR A 484 -11.63 -5.41 -4.74
C THR A 484 -10.51 -5.31 -3.71
N ILE A 485 -10.63 -4.36 -2.79
CA ILE A 485 -9.70 -4.18 -1.68
C ILE A 485 -10.43 -4.18 -0.32
N ARG A 486 -9.84 -4.83 0.68
CA ARG A 486 -10.28 -4.80 2.07
C ARG A 486 -9.49 -3.73 2.84
N LEU A 487 -10.19 -2.72 3.37
CA LEU A 487 -9.57 -1.64 4.17
C LEU A 487 -9.97 -1.68 5.65
N GLY A 488 -11.18 -2.17 5.93
CA GLY A 488 -11.68 -2.48 7.26
C GLY A 488 -12.29 -3.88 7.27
N THR A 489 -13.56 -3.99 7.65
CA THR A 489 -14.29 -5.26 7.59
C THR A 489 -14.94 -5.52 6.23
N ILE A 490 -14.94 -4.52 5.35
CA ILE A 490 -15.65 -4.55 4.06
C ILE A 490 -14.67 -4.62 2.90
N GLN A 491 -15.03 -5.42 1.88
CA GLN A 491 -14.39 -5.40 0.56
C GLN A 491 -15.03 -4.33 -0.32
N ILE A 492 -14.19 -3.45 -0.86
CA ILE A 492 -14.61 -2.32 -1.68
C ILE A 492 -14.15 -2.56 -3.11
N ALA A 493 -15.10 -2.48 -4.05
CA ALA A 493 -14.82 -2.51 -5.48
C ALA A 493 -14.07 -1.26 -5.92
N LEU A 494 -12.99 -1.45 -6.65
CA LEU A 494 -12.26 -0.40 -7.36
C LEU A 494 -12.72 -0.43 -8.83
N PRO A 495 -13.49 0.56 -9.30
CA PRO A 495 -13.86 0.66 -10.71
C PRO A 495 -12.68 1.16 -11.54
N ASP A 496 -12.73 0.95 -12.86
CA ASP A 496 -11.85 1.65 -13.80
C ASP A 496 -12.00 3.18 -13.63
N PRO A 497 -10.90 3.97 -13.64
CA PRO A 497 -9.50 3.57 -13.80
C PRO A 497 -8.74 3.35 -12.47
N LEU A 498 -9.44 3.23 -11.34
CA LEU A 498 -8.84 3.09 -10.00
C LEU A 498 -8.21 1.71 -9.75
N ASP A 499 -8.63 0.70 -10.52
CA ASP A 499 -8.15 -0.68 -10.43
C ASP A 499 -6.84 -0.91 -11.19
N LEU A 500 -6.56 -0.12 -12.24
CA LEU A 500 -5.41 -0.27 -13.13
C LEU A 500 -4.07 -0.38 -12.36
N PRO A 501 -3.77 0.47 -11.34
CA PRO A 501 -2.52 0.35 -10.60
C PRO A 501 -2.39 -0.97 -9.84
N TRP A 502 -3.50 -1.57 -9.40
CA TRP A 502 -3.50 -2.83 -8.66
C TRP A 502 -3.20 -4.01 -9.57
N ARG A 503 -3.77 -4.00 -10.78
CA ARG A 503 -3.48 -5.01 -11.81
C ARG A 503 -1.99 -4.98 -12.19
N GLU A 504 -1.46 -3.78 -12.45
CA GLU A 504 -0.04 -3.60 -12.79
C GLU A 504 0.89 -4.01 -11.62
N LEU A 505 0.50 -3.72 -10.37
CA LEU A 505 1.25 -4.17 -9.19
C LEU A 505 1.21 -5.68 -9.00
N ALA A 506 0.12 -6.36 -9.34
CA ALA A 506 0.04 -7.81 -9.22
C ALA A 506 0.96 -8.51 -10.22
N GLU A 507 1.04 -8.00 -11.45
CA GLU A 507 1.99 -8.47 -12.45
C GLU A 507 3.44 -8.15 -12.07
N ASN A 508 3.67 -6.95 -11.52
CA ASN A 508 5.00 -6.44 -11.18
C ASN A 508 5.05 -5.86 -9.75
N PRO A 509 5.06 -6.71 -8.69
CA PRO A 509 5.01 -6.23 -7.30
C PRO A 509 6.20 -5.36 -6.87
N GLY A 510 7.30 -5.42 -7.64
CA GLY A 510 8.55 -4.71 -7.35
C GLY A 510 9.30 -5.30 -6.15
N HIS A 511 10.61 -5.05 -6.09
CA HIS A 511 11.50 -5.50 -5.01
C HIS A 511 11.49 -7.02 -4.68
N ASN A 512 10.93 -7.87 -5.55
CA ASN A 512 10.88 -9.34 -5.40
C ASN A 512 11.99 -10.07 -6.18
N LEU A 513 12.95 -9.34 -6.74
CA LEU A 513 14.02 -9.89 -7.59
C LEU A 513 15.35 -10.10 -6.86
N THR A 514 15.44 -9.71 -5.59
CA THR A 514 16.62 -9.84 -4.72
C THR A 514 16.27 -10.63 -3.47
N ALA A 515 17.27 -10.95 -2.64
CA ALA A 515 17.07 -11.70 -1.39
C ALA A 515 16.27 -10.94 -0.31
N SER A 516 15.76 -9.75 -0.61
CA SER A 516 15.11 -8.87 0.37
C SER A 516 13.68 -9.30 0.70
N HIS A 517 12.97 -9.94 -0.24
CA HIS A 517 11.56 -10.28 -0.09
C HIS A 517 11.25 -11.66 -0.69
N PRO A 518 11.87 -12.75 -0.20
CA PRO A 518 11.63 -14.10 -0.70
C PRO A 518 10.18 -14.57 -0.51
N SER A 519 9.54 -14.18 0.59
CA SER A 519 8.27 -14.75 1.05
C SER A 519 7.29 -13.71 1.60
N THR A 520 7.59 -12.41 1.50
CA THR A 520 6.66 -11.40 2.00
C THR A 520 5.38 -11.37 1.17
N ASN A 521 4.23 -11.13 1.80
CA ASN A 521 2.94 -10.95 1.11
C ASN A 521 2.53 -9.47 0.98
N TRP A 522 3.45 -8.53 1.24
CA TRP A 522 3.15 -7.11 1.18
C TRP A 522 2.84 -6.66 -0.26
N VAL A 523 1.80 -5.85 -0.42
CA VAL A 523 1.56 -5.08 -1.66
C VAL A 523 2.65 -4.00 -1.78
N PHE A 524 2.86 -3.23 -0.71
CA PHE A 524 3.79 -2.11 -0.70
C PHE A 524 5.14 -2.51 -0.11
N ARG A 525 5.92 -3.32 -0.83
CA ARG A 525 7.25 -3.76 -0.38
C ARG A 525 8.23 -2.60 -0.25
N GLY A 526 8.95 -2.57 0.88
CA GLY A 526 9.99 -1.59 1.17
C GLY A 526 11.35 -2.00 0.61
N ILE A 527 12.34 -1.13 0.78
CA ILE A 527 13.74 -1.46 0.46
C ILE A 527 14.34 -2.37 1.53
N ALA A 528 13.96 -2.16 2.79
CA ALA A 528 14.43 -2.98 3.90
C ALA A 528 13.89 -4.43 3.75
N PRO A 529 14.74 -5.45 3.92
CA PRO A 529 14.30 -6.84 3.79
C PRO A 529 13.17 -7.18 4.74
N GLY A 530 12.19 -7.96 4.27
CA GLY A 530 11.06 -8.42 5.09
C GLY A 530 10.02 -7.36 5.48
N ARG A 531 10.24 -6.09 5.10
CA ARG A 531 9.43 -4.96 5.55
C ARG A 531 8.66 -4.31 4.41
N HIS A 532 7.47 -3.83 4.72
CA HIS A 532 6.76 -2.91 3.84
C HIS A 532 7.48 -1.56 3.73
N ILE A 533 7.05 -0.70 2.81
CA ILE A 533 7.56 0.66 2.65
C ILE A 533 7.38 1.44 3.95
N ASP A 534 8.37 2.26 4.31
CA ASP A 534 8.22 3.16 5.45
C ASP A 534 7.07 4.16 5.16
N PRO A 535 6.05 4.27 6.04
CA PRO A 535 4.92 5.17 5.81
C PRO A 535 5.31 6.65 5.70
N GLY A 536 6.38 7.06 6.38
CA GLY A 536 6.94 8.41 6.28
C GLY A 536 7.56 8.65 4.92
N HIS A 537 8.34 7.69 4.41
CA HIS A 537 8.88 7.73 3.06
C HIS A 537 7.79 7.76 1.99
N LEU A 538 6.73 6.94 2.13
CA LEU A 538 5.56 6.99 1.24
C LEU A 538 4.92 8.40 1.27
N THR A 539 4.75 8.98 2.44
CA THR A 539 4.23 10.35 2.59
C THR A 539 5.11 11.39 1.90
N VAL A 540 6.44 11.27 2.02
CA VAL A 540 7.40 12.18 1.35
C VAL A 540 7.36 12.04 -0.17
N ARG A 541 7.13 10.83 -0.70
CA ARG A 541 6.97 10.64 -2.16
C ARG A 541 5.70 11.32 -2.68
N LEU A 542 4.60 11.19 -1.94
CA LEU A 542 3.30 11.75 -2.32
C LEU A 542 3.18 13.26 -2.09
N SER A 543 4.04 13.86 -1.26
CA SER A 543 3.97 15.30 -0.94
C SER A 543 4.14 16.22 -2.16
N ARG A 544 4.76 15.70 -3.24
CA ARG A 544 4.87 16.40 -4.53
C ARG A 544 3.54 16.50 -5.29
N LEU A 545 2.58 15.66 -4.93
CA LEU A 545 1.26 15.61 -5.55
C LEU A 545 0.24 16.37 -4.69
N PHE A 546 0.20 16.08 -3.39
CA PHE A 546 -0.71 16.72 -2.44
C PHE A 546 -0.24 16.53 -0.99
N SER A 547 -0.79 17.31 -0.06
CA SER A 547 -0.61 17.06 1.37
C SER A 547 -1.43 15.86 1.81
N THR A 548 -0.78 14.72 2.10
CA THR A 548 -1.46 13.46 2.50
C THR A 548 -2.38 13.65 3.70
N ARG A 549 -1.99 14.49 4.65
CA ARG A 549 -2.83 14.81 5.82
C ARG A 549 -4.05 15.64 5.42
N ALA A 550 -3.88 16.66 4.59
CA ALA A 550 -5.00 17.53 4.18
C ALA A 550 -6.00 16.79 3.30
N ALA A 551 -5.50 15.97 2.36
CA ALA A 551 -6.30 15.05 1.54
C ALA A 551 -7.12 14.11 2.42
N ARG A 552 -6.45 13.37 3.32
CA ARG A 552 -7.15 12.43 4.20
C ARG A 552 -8.26 13.09 5.02
N LEU A 553 -7.99 14.27 5.58
CA LEU A 553 -8.97 15.01 6.38
C LEU A 553 -10.12 15.58 5.53
N GLY A 554 -9.83 16.03 4.30
CA GLY A 554 -10.85 16.45 3.34
C GLY A 554 -11.77 15.30 2.95
N THR A 555 -11.19 14.13 2.63
CA THR A 555 -11.97 12.95 2.22
C THR A 555 -12.88 12.47 3.35
N LEU A 556 -12.37 12.37 4.58
CA LEU A 556 -13.20 11.99 5.72
C LEU A 556 -14.33 12.99 5.97
N HIS A 557 -14.07 14.29 5.78
CA HIS A 557 -15.09 15.33 5.90
C HIS A 557 -16.20 15.20 4.84
N GLU A 558 -15.85 14.83 3.60
CA GLU A 558 -16.86 14.57 2.56
C GLU A 558 -17.62 13.27 2.80
N LEU A 559 -16.93 12.19 3.17
CA LEU A 559 -17.57 10.91 3.45
C LEU A 559 -18.59 11.01 4.59
N THR A 560 -18.30 11.78 5.65
CA THR A 560 -19.23 11.98 6.78
C THR A 560 -20.52 12.71 6.40
N LYS A 561 -20.57 13.37 5.24
CA LYS A 561 -21.81 13.95 4.70
C LYS A 561 -22.69 12.92 3.98
N LEU A 562 -22.07 11.83 3.50
CA LEU A 562 -22.69 10.86 2.60
C LEU A 562 -23.12 9.57 3.30
N ALA A 563 -22.48 9.21 4.41
CA ALA A 563 -22.76 7.96 5.13
C ALA A 563 -22.72 8.12 6.67
N PRO A 564 -23.46 7.28 7.41
CA PRO A 564 -23.37 7.23 8.87
C PRO A 564 -21.97 6.90 9.39
N VAL A 565 -21.63 7.44 10.56
CA VAL A 565 -20.35 7.26 11.26
C VAL A 565 -19.95 5.78 11.36
N ALA A 566 -20.89 4.91 11.74
CA ALA A 566 -20.64 3.47 11.91
C ALA A 566 -20.24 2.79 10.59
N ILE A 567 -20.92 3.11 9.48
CA ILE A 567 -20.63 2.51 8.16
C ILE A 567 -19.23 2.92 7.70
N ILE A 568 -18.88 4.20 7.82
CA ILE A 568 -17.55 4.70 7.44
C ILE A 568 -16.47 4.07 8.32
N ALA A 569 -16.70 3.99 9.63
CA ALA A 569 -15.78 3.39 10.58
C ALA A 569 -15.48 1.93 10.22
N ASP A 570 -16.51 1.12 10.00
CA ASP A 570 -16.38 -0.30 9.68
C ASP A 570 -15.77 -0.52 8.28
N ALA A 571 -16.23 0.23 7.27
CA ALA A 571 -15.75 0.10 5.89
C ALA A 571 -14.26 0.42 5.75
N LEU A 572 -13.79 1.44 6.48
CA LEU A 572 -12.45 2.00 6.32
C LEU A 572 -11.49 1.65 7.45
N GLY A 573 -11.94 0.90 8.47
CA GLY A 573 -11.10 0.48 9.59
C GLY A 573 -10.73 1.61 10.54
N TYR A 574 -11.61 2.61 10.69
CA TYR A 574 -11.45 3.71 11.65
C TYR A 574 -12.22 3.44 12.94
N SER A 575 -11.73 3.94 14.08
CA SER A 575 -12.54 3.95 15.31
C SER A 575 -13.76 4.88 15.13
N PRO A 576 -14.96 4.51 15.61
CA PRO A 576 -16.15 5.36 15.51
C PRO A 576 -15.94 6.77 16.08
N VAL A 577 -15.28 6.88 17.23
CA VAL A 577 -14.95 8.17 17.89
C VAL A 577 -14.14 9.11 16.99
N THR A 578 -13.24 8.55 16.16
CA THR A 578 -12.45 9.36 15.23
C THR A 578 -13.32 9.91 14.11
N ILE A 579 -14.22 9.09 13.55
CA ILE A 579 -15.15 9.51 12.48
C ILE A 579 -16.19 10.49 13.02
N GLU A 580 -16.70 10.28 14.23
CA GLU A 580 -17.64 11.20 14.89
C GLU A 580 -17.06 12.61 15.04
N ARG A 581 -15.78 12.71 15.43
CA ARG A 581 -15.09 14.01 15.47
C ARG A 581 -15.07 14.72 14.11
N HIS A 582 -14.88 13.96 13.03
CA HIS A 582 -14.94 14.49 11.67
C HIS A 582 -16.37 14.88 11.26
N ALA A 583 -17.37 14.13 11.71
CA ALA A 583 -18.77 14.40 11.45
C ALA A 583 -19.24 15.71 12.12
N THR A 584 -18.86 15.94 13.38
CA THR A 584 -19.16 17.19 14.11
C THR A 584 -18.58 18.42 13.40
N ASP A 585 -17.35 18.33 12.92
CA ASP A 585 -16.69 19.39 12.16
C ASP A 585 -17.29 19.59 10.75
N SER A 586 -18.08 18.64 10.25
CA SER A 586 -18.66 18.67 8.90
C SER A 586 -20.09 19.21 8.82
N ALA A 587 -20.67 19.62 9.94
CA ALA A 587 -22.09 19.93 10.07
C ALA A 587 -23.03 18.79 9.63
N ALA A 588 -22.55 17.52 9.59
CA ALA A 588 -23.36 16.36 9.23
C ALA A 588 -24.56 16.15 10.16
N ALA A 589 -24.42 16.50 11.45
CA ALA A 589 -25.54 16.54 12.40
C ALA A 589 -26.63 17.54 11.98
N TYR A 590 -26.23 18.67 11.38
CA TYR A 590 -27.15 19.69 10.87
C TYR A 590 -27.86 19.25 9.59
N ALA A 591 -27.17 18.50 8.71
CA ALA A 591 -27.79 17.92 7.51
C ALA A 591 -28.81 16.82 7.85
N GLN A 592 -28.52 15.96 8.83
CA GLN A 592 -29.48 14.95 9.35
C GLN A 592 -30.65 15.62 10.08
N TYR A 593 -30.40 16.69 10.84
CA TYR A 593 -31.46 17.51 11.45
C TYR A 593 -32.36 18.18 10.41
N ILE A 594 -31.81 18.75 9.32
CA ILE A 594 -32.59 19.33 8.22
C ILE A 594 -33.37 18.26 7.46
N ALA A 595 -32.78 17.09 7.23
CA ALA A 595 -33.48 15.96 6.60
C ALA A 595 -34.65 15.50 7.48
N ALA A 596 -34.43 15.27 8.77
CA ALA A 596 -35.48 14.90 9.72
C ALA A 596 -36.54 16.00 9.88
N ALA A 597 -36.16 17.28 9.94
CA ALA A 597 -37.08 18.41 10.02
C ALA A 597 -37.89 18.60 8.73
N ARG A 598 -37.35 18.27 7.55
CA ARG A 598 -38.09 18.23 6.28
C ARG A 598 -39.10 17.08 6.25
N THR A 599 -38.77 15.92 6.81
CA THR A 599 -39.72 14.81 6.95
C THR A 599 -40.85 15.15 7.93
N SER A 600 -40.53 15.78 9.07
CA SER A 600 -41.53 16.22 10.05
C SER A 600 -42.42 17.36 9.54
N ARG A 601 -41.90 18.29 8.71
CA ARG A 601 -42.69 19.35 8.07
C ARG A 601 -43.59 18.86 6.94
N ARG A 602 -43.26 17.74 6.28
CA ARG A 602 -44.13 17.11 5.27
C ARG A 602 -45.26 16.27 5.88
N ASN A 603 -45.12 15.88 7.15
CA ASN A 603 -46.11 15.08 7.88
C ASN A 603 -46.98 15.92 8.84
N ALA A 604 -46.87 17.25 8.81
CA ALA A 604 -47.80 18.12 9.52
C ALA A 604 -49.11 18.22 8.71
N PRO A 605 -50.29 17.91 9.28
CA PRO A 605 -51.56 18.07 8.58
C PRO A 605 -51.84 19.57 8.41
N HIS A 606 -52.15 19.99 7.18
CA HIS A 606 -52.75 21.30 6.94
C HIS A 606 -54.14 21.30 7.58
N VAL A 607 -54.36 22.23 8.52
CA VAL A 607 -55.68 22.60 9.04
C VAL A 607 -56.45 23.33 7.95
#